data_AF-A0A927L1R6-F1
#
_entry.id   AF-A0A927L1R6-F1
#
_cell.length_a   1.000
_cell.length_b   1.000
_cell.length_c   1.000
_cell.angle_alpha   90.00
_cell.angle_beta   90.00
_cell.angle_gamma   90.00
#
_symmetry.space_group_name_H-M   'P 1'
#
loop_
_entity.id
_entity.type
_entity.pdbx_description
1 polymer ?
#
loop_
_entity_poly.entity_id
_entity_poly.type
_entity_poly.pdbx_seq_one_letter_code
_entity_poly.pdbx_strand_id
1 'polypeptide(L)'
;MPINKIVPTKRGKSAVLAAVTFAVATGWATLFGSSHPDTPSEVRAAIARGYVPPAVRLAIDKLIKPWEGIHLVAYLDIVGVPTICYGETKGVFLGMRKTLAECEAMLLKRVIEDYYLPLVDRGLNFLKAPDSVQASMISGAYNFGVGSNSPRRGQLGSTAMFIHIPKGEYREACEAQTAWNKAGGRVVNGLVKRREMGDAQRLGEAELCVSGL
;
A
#
# COMPACT_ATOMS: atom_id res chain seq x y z
N MET A 1 -1.95 20.09 -2.47
CA MET A 1 -2.83 19.93 -3.62
C MET A 1 -2.08 19.13 -4.68
N PRO A 2 -2.76 18.18 -5.35
CA PRO A 2 -2.15 17.39 -6.41
C PRO A 2 -1.70 18.31 -7.55
N ILE A 3 -0.65 17.90 -8.27
CA ILE A 3 -0.15 18.60 -9.46
C ILE A 3 -1.09 18.37 -10.63
N ASN A 4 -1.54 17.12 -10.81
CA ASN A 4 -2.49 16.74 -11.85
C ASN A 4 -3.89 16.50 -11.28
N LYS A 5 -4.91 16.58 -12.16
CA LYS A 5 -6.29 16.27 -11.79
C LYS A 5 -6.42 14.79 -11.42
N ILE A 6 -6.93 14.52 -10.22
CA ILE A 6 -7.17 13.16 -9.74
C ILE A 6 -8.60 12.72 -10.12
N VAL A 7 -8.72 11.63 -10.86
CA VAL A 7 -10.01 11.12 -11.34
C VAL A 7 -10.08 9.60 -11.27
N PRO A 8 -11.27 9.01 -11.05
CA PRO A 8 -11.49 7.58 -11.22
C PRO A 8 -11.22 7.16 -12.67
N THR A 9 -10.64 5.97 -12.87
CA THR A 9 -10.38 5.44 -14.21
C THR A 9 -10.97 4.04 -14.39
N LYS A 10 -11.16 3.64 -15.66
CA LYS A 10 -11.65 2.28 -15.97
C LYS A 10 -10.70 1.21 -15.43
N ARG A 11 -9.39 1.38 -15.62
CA ARG A 11 -8.38 0.43 -15.12
C ARG A 11 -8.31 0.38 -13.59
N GLY A 12 -8.49 1.52 -12.91
CA GLY A 12 -8.59 1.57 -11.45
C GLY A 12 -9.82 0.81 -10.95
N LYS A 13 -10.98 1.02 -11.57
CA LYS A 13 -12.23 0.28 -11.24
C LYS A 13 -12.10 -1.22 -11.48
N SER A 14 -11.48 -1.64 -12.60
CA SER A 14 -11.21 -3.05 -12.88
C SER A 14 -10.29 -3.69 -11.83
N ALA A 15 -9.29 -2.96 -11.34
CA ALA A 15 -8.40 -3.42 -10.28
C ALA A 15 -9.14 -3.60 -8.95
N VAL A 16 -10.02 -2.67 -8.58
CA VAL A 16 -10.86 -2.78 -7.38
C VAL A 16 -11.82 -3.96 -7.49
N LEU A 17 -12.47 -4.15 -8.65
CA LEU A 17 -13.34 -5.29 -8.89
C LEU A 17 -12.60 -6.63 -8.74
N ALA A 18 -11.37 -6.72 -9.24
CA ALA A 18 -10.55 -7.92 -9.08
C ALA A 18 -10.23 -8.23 -7.60
N ALA A 19 -10.03 -7.21 -6.76
CA ALA A 19 -9.86 -7.38 -5.32
C ALA A 19 -11.14 -7.90 -4.64
N VAL A 20 -12.32 -7.41 -5.07
CA VAL A 20 -13.61 -7.93 -4.59
C VAL A 20 -13.78 -9.40 -4.99
N THR A 21 -13.48 -9.77 -6.24
CA THR A 21 -13.53 -11.17 -6.69
C THR A 21 -12.55 -12.05 -5.89
N PHE A 22 -11.35 -11.55 -5.61
CA PHE A 22 -10.40 -12.24 -4.75
C PHE A 22 -10.94 -12.45 -3.33
N ALA A 23 -11.58 -11.43 -2.74
CA ALA A 23 -12.17 -11.53 -1.41
C ALA A 23 -13.26 -12.61 -1.33
N VAL A 24 -14.07 -12.76 -2.38
CA VAL A 24 -15.08 -13.81 -2.48
C VAL A 24 -14.42 -15.19 -2.63
N ALA A 25 -13.48 -15.34 -3.57
CA ALA A 25 -12.84 -16.62 -3.88
C ALA A 25 -12.01 -17.18 -2.71
N THR A 26 -11.48 -16.31 -1.85
CA THR A 26 -10.67 -16.70 -0.68
C THR A 26 -11.49 -16.84 0.61
N GLY A 27 -12.80 -16.59 0.57
CA GLY A 27 -13.65 -16.64 1.76
C GLY A 27 -13.51 -15.42 2.70
N TRP A 28 -12.74 -14.40 2.32
CA TRP A 28 -12.67 -13.15 3.10
C TRP A 28 -14.04 -12.48 3.22
N ALA A 29 -14.76 -12.37 2.11
CA ALA A 29 -16.11 -11.80 2.10
C ALA A 29 -17.10 -12.64 2.93
N THR A 30 -16.89 -13.95 3.04
CA THR A 30 -17.73 -14.79 3.92
C THR A 30 -17.39 -14.61 5.40
N LEU A 31 -16.13 -14.29 5.73
CA LEU A 31 -15.71 -14.06 7.12
C LEU A 31 -16.24 -12.75 7.70
N PHE A 32 -16.27 -11.68 6.90
CA PHE A 32 -16.62 -10.34 7.37
C PHE A 32 -17.92 -9.78 6.77
N GLY A 33 -18.57 -10.54 5.88
CA GLY A 33 -19.79 -10.13 5.19
C GLY A 33 -19.55 -8.99 4.21
N SER A 34 -20.52 -8.08 4.10
CA SER A 34 -20.39 -6.82 3.35
C SER A 34 -19.63 -5.73 4.12
N SER A 35 -19.24 -6.01 5.36
CA SER A 35 -18.51 -5.13 6.27
C SER A 35 -17.01 -5.43 6.24
N HIS A 36 -16.19 -4.40 6.43
CA HIS A 36 -14.77 -4.59 6.72
C HIS A 36 -14.64 -5.10 8.17
N PRO A 37 -13.57 -5.81 8.55
CA PRO A 37 -13.33 -6.14 9.95
C PRO A 37 -13.32 -4.87 10.79
N ASP A 38 -14.02 -4.87 11.92
CA ASP A 38 -14.21 -3.68 12.75
C ASP A 38 -13.01 -3.44 13.69
N THR A 39 -12.22 -4.50 13.97
CA THR A 39 -11.14 -4.44 14.97
C THR A 39 -9.80 -5.02 14.49
N PRO A 40 -8.67 -4.52 15.01
CA PRO A 40 -7.35 -5.11 14.76
C PRO A 40 -7.23 -6.59 15.15
N SER A 41 -7.91 -7.03 16.21
CA SER A 41 -7.87 -8.43 16.67
C SER A 41 -8.51 -9.39 15.68
N GLU A 42 -9.61 -9.00 15.04
CA GLU A 42 -10.26 -9.80 14.00
C GLU A 42 -9.38 -9.98 12.76
N VAL A 43 -8.74 -8.90 12.32
CA VAL A 43 -7.78 -8.91 11.21
C VAL A 43 -6.63 -9.86 11.49
N ARG A 44 -6.05 -9.77 12.69
CA ARG A 44 -4.94 -10.65 13.12
C ARG A 44 -5.37 -12.11 13.19
N ALA A 45 -6.56 -12.39 13.72
CA ALA A 45 -7.09 -13.75 13.76
C ALA A 45 -7.32 -14.33 12.36
N ALA A 46 -7.82 -13.54 11.41
CA ALA A 46 -7.97 -13.97 10.02
C ALA A 46 -6.61 -14.24 9.36
N ILE A 47 -5.63 -13.35 9.52
CA ILE A 47 -4.27 -13.54 8.99
C ILE A 47 -3.62 -14.80 9.59
N ALA A 48 -3.78 -15.05 10.90
CA ALA A 48 -3.27 -16.25 11.55
C ALA A 48 -3.88 -17.55 10.99
N ARG A 49 -5.11 -17.49 10.45
CA ARG A 49 -5.76 -18.60 9.74
C ARG A 49 -5.37 -18.69 8.25
N GLY A 50 -4.45 -17.85 7.78
CA GLY A 50 -3.96 -17.86 6.39
C GLY A 50 -4.74 -16.97 5.43
N TYR A 51 -5.68 -16.15 5.91
CA TYR A 51 -6.40 -15.20 5.05
C TYR A 51 -5.53 -13.99 4.72
N VAL A 52 -5.64 -13.51 3.48
CA VAL A 52 -4.97 -12.29 3.03
C VAL A 52 -6.00 -11.17 2.87
N PRO A 53 -5.84 -10.02 3.56
CA PRO A 53 -6.73 -8.88 3.39
C PRO A 53 -6.76 -8.39 1.93
N PRO A 54 -7.94 -8.09 1.35
CA PRO A 54 -8.04 -7.63 -0.04
C PRO A 54 -7.25 -6.35 -0.30
N ALA A 55 -7.26 -5.39 0.62
CA ALA A 55 -6.42 -4.19 0.57
C ALA A 55 -4.92 -4.51 0.43
N VAL A 56 -4.41 -5.52 1.14
CA VAL A 56 -3.00 -5.95 1.06
C VAL A 56 -2.71 -6.52 -0.32
N ARG A 57 -3.58 -7.42 -0.83
CA ARG A 57 -3.40 -8.01 -2.16
C ARG A 57 -3.43 -6.94 -3.24
N LEU A 58 -4.39 -6.02 -3.14
CA LEU A 58 -4.55 -4.91 -4.06
C LEU A 58 -3.32 -3.98 -4.05
N ALA A 59 -2.81 -3.63 -2.86
CA ALA A 59 -1.58 -2.85 -2.72
C ALA A 59 -0.37 -3.53 -3.38
N ILE A 60 -0.16 -4.82 -3.10
CA ILE A 60 0.97 -5.59 -3.63
C ILE A 60 0.93 -5.62 -5.16
N ASP A 61 -0.19 -6.02 -5.74
CA ASP A 61 -0.25 -6.33 -7.17
C ASP A 61 -0.34 -5.09 -8.06
N LYS A 62 -1.01 -4.05 -7.58
CA LYS A 62 -1.37 -2.90 -8.41
C LYS A 62 -0.52 -1.68 -8.15
N LEU A 63 0.11 -1.60 -6.97
CA LEU A 63 0.92 -0.44 -6.57
C LEU A 63 2.37 -0.86 -6.28
N ILE A 64 2.62 -1.75 -5.33
CA ILE A 64 4.00 -2.02 -4.88
C ILE A 64 4.83 -2.70 -5.98
N LYS A 65 4.43 -3.89 -6.45
CA LYS A 65 5.23 -4.64 -7.43
C LYS A 65 5.54 -3.83 -8.71
N PRO A 66 4.58 -3.12 -9.34
CA PRO A 66 4.86 -2.36 -10.56
C PRO A 66 5.80 -1.17 -10.34
N TRP A 67 5.78 -0.55 -9.16
CA TRP A 67 6.61 0.61 -8.86
C TRP A 67 8.02 0.23 -8.39
N GLU A 68 8.17 -0.85 -7.62
CA GLU A 68 9.47 -1.30 -7.10
C GLU A 68 10.29 -2.10 -8.12
N GLY A 69 9.62 -2.94 -8.94
CA GLY A 69 10.32 -3.89 -9.80
C GLY A 69 10.93 -5.07 -9.03
N ILE A 70 11.52 -6.03 -9.74
CA ILE A 70 12.00 -7.30 -9.17
C ILE A 70 13.48 -7.57 -9.47
N HIS A 71 14.25 -7.87 -8.43
CA HIS A 71 15.64 -8.33 -8.53
C HIS A 71 15.84 -9.67 -7.81
N LEU A 72 16.03 -10.76 -8.55
CA LEU A 72 16.17 -12.11 -7.98
C LEU A 72 17.56 -12.40 -7.37
N VAL A 73 18.50 -11.47 -7.55
CA VAL A 73 19.86 -11.53 -7.02
C VAL A 73 20.10 -10.26 -6.24
N ALA A 74 20.67 -10.39 -5.04
CA ALA A 74 20.97 -9.23 -4.21
C ALA A 74 21.95 -8.27 -4.89
N TYR A 75 21.68 -6.98 -4.78
CA TYR A 75 22.49 -5.88 -5.30
C TYR A 75 22.67 -4.81 -4.20
N LEU A 76 23.59 -3.86 -4.40
CA LEU A 76 23.68 -2.68 -3.55
C LEU A 76 22.78 -1.59 -4.11
N ASP A 77 21.88 -1.05 -3.28
CA ASP A 77 21.09 0.12 -3.66
C ASP A 77 21.97 1.39 -3.77
N ILE A 78 21.34 2.53 -4.11
CA ILE A 78 22.05 3.80 -4.31
C ILE A 78 22.76 4.32 -3.04
N VAL A 79 22.38 3.85 -1.85
CA VAL A 79 23.01 4.21 -0.58
C VAL A 79 23.89 3.09 -0.01
N GLY A 80 24.12 2.03 -0.77
CA GLY A 80 25.04 0.94 -0.41
C GLY A 80 24.43 -0.15 0.47
N VAL A 81 23.10 -0.28 0.53
CA VAL A 81 22.42 -1.32 1.32
C VAL A 81 22.13 -2.55 0.44
N PRO A 82 22.53 -3.77 0.87
CA PRO A 82 22.14 -5.00 0.20
C PRO A 82 20.61 -5.13 0.09
N THR A 83 20.12 -5.24 -1.15
CA THR A 83 18.70 -5.22 -1.50
C THR A 83 18.39 -6.36 -2.46
N ILE A 84 17.24 -7.02 -2.30
CA ILE A 84 16.76 -8.09 -3.18
C ILE A 84 15.24 -8.01 -3.36
N CYS A 85 14.70 -8.80 -4.27
CA CYS A 85 13.29 -8.95 -4.54
C CYS A 85 12.64 -7.61 -4.90
N TYR A 86 11.58 -7.22 -4.21
CA TYR A 86 10.84 -5.96 -4.40
C TYR A 86 11.32 -4.88 -3.42
N GLY A 87 12.63 -4.80 -3.17
CA GLY A 87 13.22 -3.84 -2.22
C GLY A 87 13.35 -4.35 -0.79
N GLU A 88 13.45 -5.67 -0.57
CA GLU A 88 13.74 -6.21 0.77
C GLU A 88 15.20 -5.97 1.12
N THR A 89 15.44 -5.59 2.38
CA THR A 89 16.77 -5.31 2.93
C THR A 89 17.05 -6.05 4.23
N LYS A 90 16.02 -6.58 4.93
CA LYS A 90 16.22 -7.31 6.18
C LYS A 90 16.91 -8.64 5.94
N GLY A 91 18.09 -8.81 6.53
CA GLY A 91 18.86 -10.05 6.46
C GLY A 91 19.42 -10.36 5.07
N VAL A 92 19.46 -9.37 4.17
CA VAL A 92 19.99 -9.53 2.81
C VAL A 92 21.51 -9.38 2.83
N PHE A 93 22.20 -10.24 2.09
CA PHE A 93 23.64 -10.19 1.88
C PHE A 93 23.96 -10.37 0.40
N LEU A 94 25.09 -9.81 -0.06
CA LEU A 94 25.51 -9.91 -1.46
C LEU A 94 25.76 -11.38 -1.86
N GLY A 95 25.32 -11.74 -3.05
CA GLY A 95 25.33 -13.12 -3.54
C GLY A 95 24.09 -13.93 -3.16
N MET A 96 23.22 -13.42 -2.27
CA MET A 96 21.91 -14.03 -2.02
C MET A 96 21.09 -14.07 -3.32
N ARG A 97 20.44 -15.22 -3.56
CA ARG A 97 19.51 -15.43 -4.67
C ARG A 97 18.19 -15.96 -4.15
N LYS A 98 17.11 -15.54 -4.78
CA LYS A 98 15.75 -15.99 -4.49
C LYS A 98 14.99 -16.27 -5.77
N THR A 99 14.13 -17.27 -5.73
CA THR A 99 13.13 -17.51 -6.78
C THR A 99 12.05 -16.44 -6.73
N LEU A 100 11.29 -16.30 -7.83
CA LEU A 100 10.15 -15.39 -7.86
C LEU A 100 9.13 -15.73 -6.75
N ALA A 101 8.81 -17.01 -6.57
CA ALA A 101 7.87 -17.45 -5.53
C ALA A 101 8.34 -17.09 -4.12
N GLU A 102 9.63 -17.25 -3.82
CA GLU A 102 10.19 -16.80 -2.53
C GLU A 102 10.11 -15.28 -2.37
N CYS A 103 10.39 -14.50 -3.42
CA CYS A 103 10.25 -13.05 -3.39
C CYS A 103 8.80 -12.59 -3.18
N GLU A 104 7.84 -13.29 -3.77
CA GLU A 104 6.42 -12.98 -3.58
C GLU A 104 5.93 -13.33 -2.17
N ALA A 105 6.33 -14.48 -1.63
CA ALA A 105 6.02 -14.86 -0.25
C ALA A 105 6.65 -13.90 0.76
N MET A 106 7.91 -13.50 0.52
CA MET A 106 8.62 -12.51 1.30
C MET A 106 7.92 -11.16 1.27
N LEU A 107 7.54 -10.66 0.09
CA LEU A 107 6.82 -9.40 -0.04
C LEU A 107 5.46 -9.44 0.67
N LEU A 108 4.70 -10.53 0.53
CA LEU A 108 3.40 -10.66 1.20
C LEU A 108 3.55 -10.57 2.72
N LYS A 109 4.47 -11.36 3.28
CA LYS A 109 4.77 -11.33 4.72
C LYS A 109 5.19 -9.94 5.17
N ARG A 110 6.12 -9.33 4.43
CA ARG A 110 6.66 -7.99 4.68
C ARG A 110 5.56 -6.93 4.70
N VAL A 111 4.71 -6.91 3.69
CA VAL A 111 3.59 -5.95 3.58
C VAL A 111 2.59 -6.11 4.73
N ILE A 112 2.28 -7.35 5.12
CA ILE A 112 1.38 -7.61 6.25
C ILE A 112 2.00 -7.12 7.57
N GLU A 113 3.19 -7.61 7.90
CA GLU A 113 3.79 -7.45 9.23
C GLU A 113 4.32 -6.03 9.47
N ASP A 114 5.02 -5.46 8.50
CA ASP A 114 5.76 -4.21 8.69
C ASP A 114 4.99 -2.97 8.24
N TYR A 115 3.89 -3.11 7.49
CA TYR A 115 3.15 -1.97 6.94
C TYR A 115 1.66 -2.03 7.24
N TYR A 116 0.94 -3.08 6.83
CA TYR A 116 -0.51 -3.14 7.01
C TYR A 116 -0.92 -3.21 8.49
N LEU A 117 -0.38 -4.17 9.25
CA LEU A 117 -0.74 -4.33 10.66
C LEU A 117 -0.40 -3.08 11.51
N PRO A 118 0.77 -2.42 11.35
CA PRO A 118 1.03 -1.16 12.03
C PRO A 118 0.01 -0.04 11.70
N LEU A 119 -0.49 0.02 10.46
CA LEU A 119 -1.56 0.98 10.10
C LEU A 119 -2.90 0.59 10.72
N VAL A 120 -3.22 -0.71 10.75
CA VAL A 120 -4.42 -1.25 11.39
C VAL A 120 -4.45 -0.94 12.89
N ASP A 121 -3.32 -1.15 13.57
CA ASP A 121 -3.26 -1.00 15.03
C ASP A 121 -3.28 0.47 15.47
N ARG A 122 -2.75 1.39 14.65
CA ARG A 122 -2.46 2.77 15.07
C ARG A 122 -3.17 3.85 14.25
N GLY A 123 -3.72 3.50 13.10
CA GLY A 123 -4.49 4.40 12.24
C GLY A 123 -5.94 4.46 12.71
N LEU A 124 -6.35 5.61 13.25
CA LEU A 124 -7.71 5.81 13.73
C LEU A 124 -8.72 5.66 12.58
N ASN A 125 -9.71 4.76 12.76
CA ASN A 125 -10.72 4.38 11.75
C ASN A 125 -10.14 3.85 10.42
N PHE A 126 -8.88 3.42 10.38
CA PHE A 126 -8.26 2.95 9.14
C PHE A 126 -9.01 1.77 8.52
N LEU A 127 -9.46 0.82 9.34
CA LEU A 127 -10.21 -0.36 8.90
C LEU A 127 -11.58 -0.04 8.28
N LYS A 128 -12.17 1.12 8.59
CA LYS A 128 -13.44 1.56 8.02
C LYS A 128 -13.30 2.09 6.60
N ALA A 129 -12.08 2.44 6.19
CA ALA A 129 -11.83 2.96 4.86
C ALA A 129 -11.99 1.84 3.80
N PRO A 130 -12.50 2.15 2.59
CA PRO A 130 -12.58 1.18 1.51
C PRO A 130 -11.21 0.54 1.20
N ASP A 131 -11.22 -0.71 0.73
CA ASP A 131 -10.00 -1.45 0.38
C ASP A 131 -9.07 -0.67 -0.58
N SER A 132 -9.61 0.13 -1.52
CA SER A 132 -8.81 0.96 -2.42
C SER A 132 -8.04 2.06 -1.68
N VAL A 133 -8.66 2.66 -0.66
CA VAL A 133 -8.05 3.66 0.21
C VAL A 133 -6.99 3.00 1.07
N GLN A 134 -7.32 1.89 1.72
CA GLN A 134 -6.35 1.13 2.52
C GLN A 134 -5.14 0.71 1.67
N ALA A 135 -5.36 0.18 0.46
CA ALA A 135 -4.30 -0.21 -0.46
C ALA A 135 -3.36 0.96 -0.82
N SER A 136 -3.93 2.14 -1.08
CA SER A 136 -3.16 3.37 -1.32
C SER A 136 -2.28 3.73 -0.12
N MET A 137 -2.84 3.72 1.10
CA MET A 137 -2.07 4.04 2.31
C MET A 137 -0.98 3.00 2.62
N ILE A 138 -1.23 1.71 2.33
CA ILE A 138 -0.23 0.64 2.45
C ILE A 138 0.94 0.88 1.49
N SER A 139 0.67 1.19 0.22
CA SER A 139 1.73 1.52 -0.76
C SER A 139 2.52 2.77 -0.35
N GLY A 140 1.84 3.78 0.19
CA GLY A 140 2.49 4.97 0.75
C GLY A 140 3.43 4.62 1.90
N ALA A 141 2.95 3.85 2.87
CA ALA A 141 3.77 3.35 3.98
C ALA A 141 4.95 2.51 3.50
N TYR A 142 4.78 1.69 2.46
CA TYR A 142 5.88 0.93 1.86
C TYR A 142 6.98 1.84 1.33
N ASN A 143 6.60 2.94 0.66
CA ASN A 143 7.54 3.83 -0.01
C ASN A 143 8.19 4.88 0.90
N PHE A 144 7.45 5.48 1.82
CA PHE A 144 7.93 6.58 2.67
C PHE A 144 7.82 6.30 4.17
N GLY A 145 7.53 5.05 4.53
CA GLY A 145 7.55 4.53 5.90
C GLY A 145 6.23 4.68 6.65
N VAL A 146 5.99 3.78 7.60
CA VAL A 146 4.83 3.81 8.51
C VAL A 146 4.82 5.05 9.40
N GLY A 147 5.96 5.37 10.04
CA GLY A 147 6.14 6.55 10.87
C GLY A 147 5.28 6.60 12.14
N SER A 148 4.88 7.81 12.53
CA SER A 148 4.20 8.12 13.80
C SER A 148 3.29 9.34 13.70
N ASN A 149 2.31 9.44 14.60
CA ASN A 149 1.43 10.59 14.72
C ASN A 149 2.00 11.70 15.63
N SER A 150 2.93 11.38 16.53
CA SER A 150 3.63 12.34 17.40
C SER A 150 5.12 11.97 17.55
N PRO A 151 6.06 12.76 16.99
CA PRO A 151 5.81 13.80 16.00
C PRO A 151 5.24 13.19 14.71
N ARG A 152 4.52 13.99 13.91
CA ARG A 152 3.95 13.53 12.64
C ARG A 152 5.05 13.20 11.63
N ARG A 153 5.17 11.91 11.28
CA ARG A 153 6.10 11.36 10.28
C ARG A 153 5.48 10.16 9.56
N GLY A 154 5.93 9.88 8.34
CA GLY A 154 5.48 8.74 7.55
C GLY A 154 3.97 8.71 7.32
N GLN A 155 3.44 7.53 7.00
CA GLN A 155 2.02 7.33 6.70
C GLN A 155 1.12 7.71 7.87
N LEU A 156 1.42 7.29 9.10
CA LEU A 156 0.60 7.57 10.29
C LEU A 156 0.55 9.05 10.66
N GLY A 157 1.59 9.82 10.33
CA GLY A 157 1.61 11.26 10.51
C GLY A 157 1.13 12.06 9.30
N SER A 158 0.83 11.41 8.18
CA SER A 158 0.37 12.08 6.96
C SER A 158 -0.97 12.76 7.16
N THR A 159 -1.23 13.85 6.44
CA THR A 159 -2.54 14.51 6.42
C THR A 159 -3.67 13.54 6.07
N ALA A 160 -3.42 12.63 5.12
CA ALA A 160 -4.39 11.60 4.72
C ALA A 160 -4.81 10.72 5.91
N MET A 161 -3.85 10.10 6.60
CA MET A 161 -4.12 9.17 7.70
C MET A 161 -4.51 9.87 9.00
N PHE A 162 -3.90 11.01 9.33
CA PHE A 162 -4.11 11.65 10.61
C PHE A 162 -5.37 12.54 10.64
N ILE A 163 -5.75 13.15 9.52
CA ILE A 163 -6.86 14.12 9.46
C ILE A 163 -8.08 13.55 8.75
N HIS A 164 -7.92 13.02 7.55
CA HIS A 164 -9.04 12.72 6.66
C HIS A 164 -9.66 11.34 6.89
N ILE A 165 -8.84 10.28 7.01
CA ILE A 165 -9.32 8.91 7.27
C ILE A 165 -10.19 8.82 8.54
N PRO A 166 -9.81 9.43 9.69
CA PRO A 166 -10.63 9.40 10.89
C PRO A 166 -12.02 9.99 10.73
N LYS A 167 -12.18 10.94 9.80
CA LYS A 167 -13.42 11.66 9.52
C LYS A 167 -14.26 11.03 8.40
N GLY A 168 -13.75 10.00 7.73
CA GLY A 168 -14.40 9.43 6.54
C GLY A 168 -14.28 10.27 5.27
N GLU A 169 -13.39 11.28 5.27
CA GLU A 169 -13.11 12.16 4.13
C GLU A 169 -12.16 11.44 3.14
N TYR A 170 -12.61 10.32 2.57
CA TYR A 170 -11.72 9.41 1.86
C TYR A 170 -11.17 9.98 0.55
N ARG A 171 -11.95 10.80 -0.16
CA ARG A 171 -11.46 11.47 -1.39
C ARG A 171 -10.32 12.42 -1.05
N GLU A 172 -10.50 13.21 -0.01
CA GLU A 172 -9.51 14.15 0.52
C GLU A 172 -8.28 13.40 1.03
N ALA A 173 -8.46 12.22 1.65
CA ALA A 173 -7.34 11.36 2.02
C ALA A 173 -6.52 10.89 0.80
N CYS A 174 -7.18 10.42 -0.27
CA CYS A 174 -6.53 10.01 -1.52
C CYS A 174 -5.71 11.17 -2.11
N GLU A 175 -6.30 12.36 -2.18
CA GLU A 175 -5.64 13.55 -2.74
C GLU A 175 -4.54 14.08 -1.82
N ALA A 176 -4.69 14.02 -0.50
CA ALA A 176 -3.68 14.48 0.45
C ALA A 176 -2.39 13.66 0.39
N GLN A 177 -2.47 12.36 0.06
CA GLN A 177 -1.28 11.52 -0.10
C GLN A 177 -0.38 11.96 -1.27
N THR A 178 -0.92 12.68 -2.26
CA THR A 178 -0.18 13.21 -3.41
C THR A 178 0.95 14.17 -3.03
N ALA A 179 0.89 14.76 -1.84
CA ALA A 179 1.94 15.64 -1.32
C ALA A 179 3.26 14.91 -1.04
N TRP A 180 3.26 13.57 -0.92
CA TRP A 180 4.46 12.75 -0.68
C TRP A 180 5.23 12.47 -1.98
N ASN A 181 5.57 13.55 -2.68
CA ASN A 181 6.19 13.54 -4.00
C ASN A 181 7.62 14.12 -4.03
N LYS A 182 8.24 14.29 -2.86
CA LYS A 182 9.57 14.91 -2.72
C LYS A 182 10.63 13.93 -2.24
N ALA A 183 11.85 14.08 -2.73
CA ALA A 183 13.07 13.48 -2.19
C ALA A 183 14.19 14.53 -2.19
N GLY A 184 15.04 14.56 -1.15
CA GLY A 184 16.07 15.60 -1.01
C GLY A 184 15.51 17.03 -1.03
N GLY A 185 14.28 17.22 -0.53
CA GLY A 185 13.59 18.52 -0.52
C GLY A 185 12.98 18.96 -1.86
N ARG A 186 13.17 18.20 -2.95
CA ARG A 186 12.71 18.56 -4.30
C ARG A 186 11.62 17.62 -4.78
N VAL A 187 10.68 18.13 -5.57
CA VAL A 187 9.65 17.31 -6.24
C VAL A 187 10.33 16.38 -7.24
N VAL A 188 9.97 15.09 -7.21
CA VAL A 188 10.49 14.06 -8.09
C VAL A 188 9.37 13.53 -8.98
N ASN A 189 9.52 13.64 -10.29
CA ASN A 189 8.48 13.25 -11.26
C ASN A 189 8.03 11.77 -11.10
N GLY A 190 8.97 10.87 -10.79
CA GLY A 190 8.63 9.47 -10.50
C GLY A 190 7.69 9.31 -9.31
N LEU A 191 7.88 10.10 -8.25
CA LEU A 191 6.99 10.10 -7.10
C LEU A 191 5.65 10.77 -7.42
N VAL A 192 5.63 11.84 -8.21
CA VAL A 192 4.37 12.46 -8.69
C VAL A 192 3.53 11.42 -9.42
N LYS A 193 4.11 10.70 -10.38
CA LYS A 193 3.41 9.63 -11.10
C LYS A 193 2.92 8.53 -10.15
N ARG A 194 3.78 8.05 -9.24
CA ARG A 194 3.41 7.02 -8.26
C ARG A 194 2.26 7.45 -7.35
N ARG A 195 2.31 8.68 -6.83
CA ARG A 195 1.29 9.17 -5.90
C ARG A 195 -0.02 9.53 -6.58
N GLU A 196 0.01 10.03 -7.82
CA GLU A 196 -1.17 10.60 -8.49
C GLU A 196 -1.84 9.60 -9.45
N MET A 197 -1.70 9.81 -10.76
CA MET A 197 -2.42 9.11 -11.83
C MET A 197 -1.62 8.00 -12.51
N GLY A 198 -0.43 7.69 -12.00
CA GLY A 198 0.43 6.67 -12.57
C GLY A 198 1.06 7.07 -13.90
N ASP A 199 1.34 6.06 -14.72
CA ASP A 199 1.77 6.22 -16.11
C ASP A 199 1.04 5.22 -17.00
N ALA A 200 1.50 5.07 -18.26
CA ALA A 200 0.87 4.17 -19.22
C ALA A 200 0.77 2.72 -18.73
N GLN A 201 1.73 2.26 -17.93
CA GLN A 201 1.85 0.85 -17.51
C GLN A 201 1.42 0.63 -16.06
N ARG A 202 1.55 1.65 -15.21
CA ARG A 202 1.40 1.53 -13.75
C ARG A 202 0.27 2.42 -13.26
N LEU A 203 -0.56 1.86 -12.37
CA LEU A 203 -1.58 2.63 -11.66
C LEU A 203 -0.91 3.59 -10.67
N GLY A 204 -1.50 4.78 -10.54
CA GLY A 204 -1.16 5.68 -9.44
C GLY A 204 -1.91 5.33 -8.17
N GLU A 205 -1.35 5.69 -7.02
CA GLU A 205 -1.97 5.48 -5.72
C GLU A 205 -3.30 6.23 -5.60
N ALA A 206 -3.33 7.53 -5.91
CA ALA A 206 -4.56 8.31 -5.89
C ALA A 206 -5.57 7.83 -6.95
N GLU A 207 -5.11 7.46 -8.15
CA GLU A 207 -5.96 6.86 -9.19
C GLU A 207 -6.71 5.62 -8.67
N LEU A 208 -5.99 4.66 -8.09
CA LEU A 208 -6.59 3.45 -7.54
C LEU A 208 -7.52 3.80 -6.38
N CYS A 209 -7.06 4.65 -5.47
CA CYS A 209 -7.76 5.08 -4.27
C CYS A 209 -9.15 5.64 -4.62
N VAL A 210 -9.21 6.66 -5.49
CA VAL A 210 -10.47 7.31 -5.88
C VAL A 210 -11.34 6.47 -6.80
N SER A 211 -10.78 5.43 -7.43
CA SER A 211 -11.55 4.53 -8.31
C SER A 211 -12.40 3.52 -7.53
N GLY A 212 -12.11 3.31 -6.24
CA GLY A 212 -12.91 2.48 -5.34
C GLY A 212 -13.78 3.26 -4.35
N LEU A 213 -13.89 4.58 -4.53
CA LEU A 213 -14.88 5.44 -3.87
C LEU A 213 -16.13 5.56 -4.74
#